data_AF-A0A928IBT6-F1
#
_entry.id   AF-A0A928IBT6-F1
#
_cell.length_a   1.000
_cell.length_b   1.000
_cell.length_c   1.000
_cell.angle_alpha   90.00
_cell.angle_beta   90.00
_cell.angle_gamma   90.00
#
_symmetry.space_group_name_H-M   'P 1'
#
loop_
_entity.id
_entity.type
_entity.pdbx_description
1 polymer ?
#
loop_
_entity_poly.entity_id
_entity_poly.type
_entity_poly.pdbx_seq_one_letter_code
_entity_poly.pdbx_strand_id
1 'polypeptide(L)'
;MMAELNYEFKKRLAEVHKKNRRVEKSLGEGEIEVTSAWTVAVPRDDAFLQRVGRDLQDYFFTSMGVEVGYSTTCPARRAIVYVIDSKLKKDGAYRVEVTPSRIKLIGKDARAAAQASYLLEDLMNLAEAPYVKLGRVDRAPIFRCRMVHSGVAEDEFPDAHLNAIAHSGINTVLLFVRDINRASTRFVDFNDVIRRAEKFGIDVYAYSYMKSRLHPDDEGAEEFYDSLYGNLFRKCPGFKGVVFVGEDMAFPSKDPRTSGLPAGQKLYPDGTKPKKPHPGWFPCSDYPDWVNLVKKIIRREQPDADIVFWTYNWGKCDEAARIDLIEHLPKDISLQATFEMFENLERDGVPCRTTDYSLFFPGPGKYFLSEAKAAGRCGIPLYGMTNAAGLTWDVGTVPYEPVPYQWLKRYAAMRECHEKYGLVGSMECHHYGFYPSFISDLAKRYFTEQNPDGEEILRQLIVRDWGSEHMETVQQAYRLFSEAVNDLTTTDEDQYGPMRIGPSYPLVLFNDHTMVIPYAPYAHFGNNYICRPNYAYPIHIPAKRVQFEGEIRLYKHSAERFIAGAELLKAILPTLPENKREDAQRIAGIGEFMGRAALTTHNVKRWYLRKVALLEEDA
;
A
#
# COMPACT_ATOMS: atom_id res chain seq x y z
N MET A 1 -12.64 5.73 28.07
CA MET A 1 -11.79 6.28 27.00
C MET A 1 -12.16 7.74 26.83
N MET A 2 -11.18 8.64 26.78
CA MET A 2 -11.43 10.00 26.28
C MET A 2 -11.82 9.89 24.80
N ALA A 3 -12.80 10.67 24.36
CA ALA A 3 -13.14 10.74 22.94
C ALA A 3 -11.94 11.25 22.15
N GLU A 4 -11.51 10.53 21.12
CA GLU A 4 -10.45 10.99 20.22
C GLU A 4 -10.95 12.22 19.46
N LEU A 5 -10.12 13.29 19.41
CA LEU A 5 -10.46 14.47 18.63
C LEU A 5 -10.23 14.21 17.14
N ASN A 6 -11.00 14.89 16.28
CA ASN A 6 -10.83 14.79 14.82
C ASN A 6 -9.34 15.00 14.43
N TYR A 7 -8.81 14.06 13.65
CA TYR A 7 -7.42 14.04 13.15
C TYR A 7 -6.32 13.86 14.21
N GLU A 8 -6.66 13.49 15.45
CA GLU A 8 -5.67 13.23 16.49
C GLU A 8 -4.72 12.06 16.16
N PHE A 9 -5.16 11.12 15.31
CA PHE A 9 -4.30 10.06 14.76
C PHE A 9 -3.04 10.58 14.07
N LYS A 10 -3.04 11.81 13.53
CA LYS A 10 -1.85 12.42 12.92
C LYS A 10 -0.70 12.59 13.91
N LYS A 11 -1.00 12.82 15.20
CA LYS A 11 0.03 12.88 16.26
C LYS A 11 0.74 11.54 16.39
N ARG A 12 0.00 10.43 16.33
CA ARG A 12 0.55 9.08 16.38
C ARG A 12 1.38 8.74 15.15
N LEU A 13 0.90 9.14 13.96
CA LEU A 13 1.67 8.97 12.72
C LEU A 13 2.97 9.78 12.70
N ALA A 14 3.10 10.81 13.53
CA ALA A 14 4.33 11.57 13.71
C ALA A 14 5.31 10.93 14.70
N GLU A 15 4.90 9.90 15.45
CA GLU A 15 5.78 9.15 16.35
C GLU A 15 6.48 8.02 15.59
N VAL A 16 7.75 8.21 15.25
CA VAL A 16 8.57 7.22 14.53
C VAL A 16 9.08 6.16 15.52
N HIS A 17 9.82 6.59 16.55
CA HIS A 17 10.30 5.72 17.61
C HIS A 17 9.29 5.66 18.75
N LYS A 18 8.77 4.45 19.06
CA LYS A 18 7.86 4.30 20.20
C LYS A 18 8.62 4.46 21.52
N LYS A 19 8.04 5.20 22.45
CA LYS A 19 8.57 5.39 23.81
C LYS A 19 8.42 4.10 24.63
N ASN A 20 9.21 3.96 25.70
CA ASN A 20 9.05 2.92 26.72
C ASN A 20 9.05 1.47 26.19
N ARG A 21 9.86 1.18 25.15
CA ARG A 21 9.99 -0.19 24.60
C ARG A 21 10.89 -1.08 25.44
N ARG A 22 11.90 -0.51 26.10
CA ARG A 22 12.86 -1.29 26.90
C ARG A 22 12.16 -1.98 28.07
N VAL A 23 12.38 -3.28 28.18
CA VAL A 23 12.04 -4.11 29.33
C VAL A 23 13.34 -4.53 30.03
N GLU A 24 13.35 -4.49 31.35
CA GLU A 24 14.48 -4.99 32.13
C GLU A 24 14.53 -6.52 32.06
N LYS A 25 15.63 -7.05 31.51
CA LYS A 25 15.88 -8.49 31.45
C LYS A 25 17.38 -8.77 31.41
N SER A 26 17.78 -9.99 31.74
CA SER A 26 19.20 -10.38 31.68
C SER A 26 19.70 -10.48 30.24
N LEU A 27 20.97 -10.12 30.05
CA LEU A 27 21.65 -10.29 28.76
C LEU A 27 21.78 -11.78 28.42
N GLY A 28 21.35 -12.18 27.23
CA GLY A 28 21.44 -13.56 26.77
C GLY A 28 22.85 -14.00 26.40
N GLU A 29 23.06 -15.31 26.29
CA GLU A 29 24.33 -15.85 25.78
C GLU A 29 24.58 -15.40 24.33
N GLY A 30 25.80 -14.93 24.06
CA GLY A 30 26.18 -14.44 22.74
C GLY A 30 25.54 -13.10 22.35
N GLU A 31 24.96 -12.37 23.29
CA GLU A 31 24.44 -11.01 23.07
C GLU A 31 25.39 -9.95 23.63
N ILE A 32 25.26 -8.72 23.10
CA ILE A 32 25.88 -7.52 23.66
C ILE A 32 24.82 -6.51 24.02
N GLU A 33 25.10 -5.68 25.02
CA GLU A 33 24.30 -4.50 25.34
C GLU A 33 24.95 -3.23 24.75
N VAL A 34 24.14 -2.46 24.03
CA VAL A 34 24.48 -1.08 23.66
C VAL A 34 24.17 -0.17 24.86
N THR A 35 25.21 0.37 25.45
CA THR A 35 25.17 1.30 26.59
C THR A 35 25.61 2.71 26.18
N SER A 36 25.58 3.65 27.12
CA SER A 36 26.11 5.01 26.93
C SER A 36 27.61 5.08 26.62
N ALA A 37 28.34 3.97 26.77
CA ALA A 37 29.74 3.86 26.33
C ALA A 37 29.91 3.72 24.81
N TRP A 38 28.83 3.48 24.07
CA TRP A 38 28.84 3.37 22.61
C TRP A 38 28.69 4.72 21.93
N THR A 39 29.20 4.82 20.70
CA THR A 39 29.08 6.02 19.86
C THR A 39 28.60 5.62 18.47
N VAL A 40 27.58 6.30 17.97
CA VAL A 40 27.18 6.25 16.55
C VAL A 40 28.18 7.10 15.76
N ALA A 41 28.93 6.44 14.89
CA ALA A 41 29.96 7.04 14.07
C ALA A 41 29.58 7.01 12.59
N VAL A 42 29.42 8.20 12.01
CA VAL A 42 28.98 8.41 10.63
C VAL A 42 30.07 9.11 9.81
N PRO A 43 30.14 8.92 8.49
CA PRO A 43 31.08 9.65 7.64
C PRO A 43 30.82 11.17 7.68
N ARG A 44 31.90 11.96 7.80
CA ARG A 44 31.82 13.44 7.84
C ARG A 44 31.28 14.06 6.55
N ASP A 45 31.51 13.41 5.41
CA ASP A 45 31.17 13.96 4.10
C ASP A 45 29.84 13.39 3.54
N ASP A 46 29.08 12.67 4.36
CA ASP A 46 27.78 12.10 3.99
C ASP A 46 26.65 12.68 4.88
N ALA A 47 26.00 13.74 4.38
CA ALA A 47 24.92 14.42 5.10
C ALA A 47 23.67 13.54 5.28
N PHE A 48 23.44 12.59 4.37
CA PHE A 48 22.33 11.65 4.46
C PHE A 48 22.57 10.68 5.62
N LEU A 49 23.71 9.99 5.66
CA LEU A 49 24.06 9.09 6.75
C LEU A 49 24.19 9.80 8.10
N GLN A 50 24.59 11.07 8.11
CA GLN A 50 24.55 11.86 9.34
C GLN A 50 23.15 12.02 9.91
N ARG A 51 22.14 12.22 9.06
CA ARG A 51 20.74 12.27 9.49
C ARG A 51 20.30 10.91 10.00
N VAL A 52 20.58 9.83 9.27
CA VAL A 52 20.23 8.46 9.68
C VAL A 52 20.91 8.09 11.01
N GLY A 53 22.17 8.48 11.21
CA GLY A 53 22.83 8.27 12.50
C GLY A 53 22.23 9.05 13.66
N ARG A 54 21.68 10.25 13.40
CA ARG A 54 20.93 11.01 14.42
C ARG A 54 19.57 10.40 14.71
N ASP A 55 18.92 9.85 13.69
CA ASP A 55 17.69 9.07 13.84
C ASP A 55 17.94 7.84 14.72
N LEU A 56 19.00 7.07 14.45
CA LEU A 56 19.41 5.95 15.30
C LEU A 56 19.74 6.39 16.75
N GLN A 57 20.37 7.55 16.93
CA GLN A 57 20.61 8.12 18.27
C GLN A 57 19.30 8.44 18.99
N ASP A 58 18.34 9.03 18.28
CA ASP A 58 16.98 9.29 18.80
C ASP A 58 16.25 7.99 19.15
N TYR A 59 16.40 6.93 18.35
CA TYR A 59 15.87 5.61 18.67
C TYR A 59 16.43 5.08 20.00
N PHE A 60 17.75 5.12 20.18
CA PHE A 60 18.36 4.66 21.44
C PHE A 60 17.86 5.47 22.64
N PHE A 61 17.74 6.79 22.49
CA PHE A 61 17.22 7.65 23.54
C PHE A 61 15.74 7.37 23.84
N THR A 62 14.89 7.46 22.81
CA THR A 62 13.43 7.43 22.91
C THR A 62 12.87 6.04 23.19
N SER A 63 13.32 5.02 22.45
CA SER A 63 12.82 3.65 22.58
C SER A 63 13.56 2.84 23.64
N MET A 64 14.88 3.04 23.78
CA MET A 64 15.72 2.21 24.64
C MET A 64 16.19 2.89 25.93
N GLY A 65 15.97 4.20 26.09
CA GLY A 65 16.44 4.93 27.27
C GLY A 65 17.97 4.92 27.42
N VAL A 66 18.70 4.89 26.30
CA VAL A 66 20.18 4.88 26.27
C VAL A 66 20.70 6.10 25.53
N GLU A 67 21.51 6.91 26.22
CA GLU A 67 22.21 8.03 25.61
C GLU A 67 23.53 7.56 24.97
N VAL A 68 23.48 7.24 23.68
CA VAL A 68 24.70 6.93 22.91
C VAL A 68 25.37 8.21 22.41
N GLY A 69 26.70 8.22 22.36
CA GLY A 69 27.45 9.33 21.76
C GLY A 69 27.23 9.42 20.24
N TYR A 70 27.56 10.57 19.64
CA TYR A 70 27.54 10.77 18.20
C TYR A 70 28.85 11.39 17.72
N SER A 71 29.40 10.90 16.61
CA SER A 71 30.67 11.38 16.05
C SER A 71 30.70 11.27 14.53
N THR A 72 31.42 12.20 13.88
CA THR A 72 31.74 12.13 12.45
C THR A 72 33.08 11.46 12.16
N THR A 73 33.71 10.90 13.20
CA THR A 73 34.95 10.12 13.13
C THR A 73 34.77 8.82 13.90
N CYS A 74 35.37 7.73 13.41
CA CYS A 74 35.30 6.43 14.08
C CYS A 74 36.18 6.43 15.34
N PRO A 75 35.61 6.31 16.56
CA PRO A 75 36.40 6.32 17.78
C PRO A 75 37.10 4.97 17.98
N ALA A 76 38.21 4.94 18.73
CA ALA A 76 38.89 3.68 19.09
C ALA A 76 38.06 2.79 20.04
N ARG A 77 37.15 3.38 20.82
CA ARG A 77 36.23 2.69 21.77
C ARG A 77 34.98 2.16 21.08
N ARG A 78 34.07 1.51 21.82
CA ARG A 78 32.84 0.86 21.31
C ARG A 78 32.04 1.77 20.37
N ALA A 79 31.72 1.28 19.17
CA ALA A 79 31.14 2.12 18.13
C ALA A 79 30.17 1.36 17.22
N ILE A 80 29.12 2.07 16.81
CA ILE A 80 28.22 1.69 15.72
C ILE A 80 28.68 2.48 14.48
N VAL A 81 29.13 1.80 13.44
CA VAL A 81 29.80 2.43 12.29
C VAL A 81 29.07 2.14 10.99
N TYR A 82 28.84 3.17 10.19
CA TYR A 82 28.32 3.01 8.83
C TYR A 82 29.46 2.73 7.85
N VAL A 83 29.26 1.74 6.97
CA VAL A 83 30.26 1.31 6.00
C VAL A 83 29.60 1.14 4.64
N ILE A 84 30.20 1.73 3.60
CA ILE A 84 29.80 1.50 2.22
C ILE A 84 30.68 0.40 1.63
N ASP A 85 30.05 -0.66 1.15
CA ASP A 85 30.71 -1.75 0.42
C ASP A 85 30.01 -1.96 -0.93
N SER A 86 30.49 -1.24 -1.95
CA SER A 86 29.96 -1.32 -3.32
C SER A 86 30.12 -2.70 -3.97
N LYS A 87 30.87 -3.63 -3.35
CA LYS A 87 31.05 -5.01 -3.84
C LYS A 87 29.89 -5.94 -3.46
N LEU A 88 28.94 -5.49 -2.64
CA LEU A 88 27.71 -6.25 -2.39
C LEU A 88 26.96 -6.47 -3.71
N LYS A 89 26.63 -7.74 -4.01
CA LYS A 89 26.19 -8.16 -5.35
C LYS A 89 24.85 -7.54 -5.77
N LYS A 90 23.85 -7.59 -4.89
CA LYS A 90 22.46 -7.16 -5.17
C LYS A 90 22.27 -5.68 -4.85
N ASP A 91 21.48 -4.99 -5.65
CA ASP A 91 21.11 -3.61 -5.37
C ASP A 91 20.29 -3.51 -4.09
N GLY A 92 20.51 -2.45 -3.33
CA GLY A 92 19.90 -2.30 -2.00
C GLY A 92 20.34 -3.35 -0.98
N ALA A 93 21.37 -4.17 -1.24
CA ALA A 93 21.85 -5.15 -0.26
C ALA A 93 22.57 -4.48 0.92
N TYR A 94 22.32 -5.01 2.11
CA TYR A 94 22.86 -4.49 3.36
C TYR A 94 23.08 -5.59 4.40
N ARG A 95 23.85 -5.27 5.43
CA ARG A 95 24.30 -6.20 6.45
C ARG A 95 24.53 -5.50 7.79
N VAL A 96 24.19 -6.19 8.87
CA VAL A 96 24.61 -5.83 10.23
C VAL A 96 25.63 -6.85 10.71
N GLU A 97 26.84 -6.40 11.09
CA GLU A 97 27.88 -7.24 11.71
C GLU A 97 28.14 -6.79 13.14
N VAL A 98 28.08 -7.71 14.10
CA VAL A 98 28.11 -7.43 15.53
C VAL A 98 29.27 -8.18 16.18
N THR A 99 30.12 -7.44 16.87
CA THR A 99 31.23 -7.92 17.69
C THR A 99 31.16 -7.28 19.08
N PRO A 100 31.93 -7.75 20.08
CA PRO A 100 31.87 -7.19 21.44
C PRO A 100 32.12 -5.67 21.56
N SER A 101 32.78 -5.06 20.57
CA SER A 101 33.11 -3.64 20.58
C SER A 101 32.72 -2.87 19.31
N ARG A 102 32.16 -3.53 18.29
CA ARG A 102 31.78 -2.90 17.03
C ARG A 102 30.47 -3.47 16.51
N ILE A 103 29.57 -2.58 16.10
CA ILE A 103 28.43 -2.90 15.24
C ILE A 103 28.69 -2.20 13.91
N LYS A 104 28.82 -2.93 12.81
CA LYS A 104 28.96 -2.36 11.47
C LYS A 104 27.64 -2.44 10.73
N LEU A 105 27.17 -1.28 10.25
CA LEU A 105 26.01 -1.10 9.41
C LEU A 105 26.51 -0.95 7.97
N ILE A 106 26.57 -2.07 7.25
CA ILE A 106 27.20 -2.15 5.93
C ILE A 106 26.10 -2.10 4.87
N GLY A 107 26.25 -1.24 3.86
CA GLY A 107 25.34 -1.17 2.72
C GLY A 107 26.10 -1.07 1.40
N LYS A 108 25.46 -1.49 0.30
CA LYS A 108 26.03 -1.31 -1.05
C LYS A 108 26.25 0.17 -1.39
N ASP A 109 25.33 0.99 -0.93
CA ASP A 109 25.32 2.44 -1.00
C ASP A 109 24.78 3.01 0.34
N ALA A 110 24.68 4.33 0.43
CA ALA A 110 24.23 5.02 1.63
C ALA A 110 22.78 4.65 2.01
N ARG A 111 21.87 4.50 1.03
CA ARG A 111 20.47 4.11 1.28
C ARG A 111 20.39 2.70 1.84
N ALA A 112 21.19 1.77 1.32
CA ALA A 112 21.29 0.41 1.85
C ALA A 112 21.89 0.40 3.26
N ALA A 113 22.89 1.23 3.54
CA ALA A 113 23.47 1.34 4.89
C ALA A 113 22.46 1.91 5.91
N ALA A 114 21.55 2.79 5.46
CA ALA A 114 20.43 3.23 6.28
C ALA A 114 19.45 2.08 6.60
N GLN A 115 19.14 1.22 5.64
CA GLN A 115 18.34 0.01 5.91
C GLN A 115 19.01 -0.96 6.88
N ALA A 116 20.35 -1.03 6.92
CA ALA A 116 21.06 -1.75 7.99
C ALA A 116 20.83 -1.12 9.38
N SER A 117 20.75 0.21 9.47
CA SER A 117 20.40 0.90 10.72
C SER A 117 19.00 0.51 11.19
N TYR A 118 18.01 0.58 10.30
CA TYR A 118 16.63 0.21 10.63
C TYR A 118 16.51 -1.27 10.99
N LEU A 119 17.31 -2.15 10.38
CA LEU A 119 17.42 -3.55 10.79
C LEU A 119 18.00 -3.71 12.21
N LEU A 120 18.98 -2.90 12.61
CA LEU A 120 19.51 -2.94 13.97
C LEU A 120 18.41 -2.59 14.99
N GLU A 121 17.64 -1.54 14.71
CA GLU A 121 16.49 -1.15 15.53
C GLU A 121 15.44 -2.26 15.58
N ASP A 122 15.15 -2.88 14.44
CA ASP A 122 14.24 -4.02 14.34
C ASP A 122 14.65 -5.22 15.19
N LEU A 123 15.95 -5.51 15.28
CA LEU A 123 16.49 -6.59 16.11
C LEU A 123 16.33 -6.24 17.60
N MET A 124 16.63 -5.00 17.98
CA MET A 124 16.49 -4.53 19.37
C MET A 124 15.02 -4.37 19.78
N ASN A 125 14.14 -4.01 18.85
CA ASN A 125 12.69 -3.97 19.06
C ASN A 125 12.13 -5.36 19.35
N LEU A 126 12.59 -6.40 18.65
CA LEU A 126 12.22 -7.79 18.95
C LEU A 126 12.81 -8.27 20.28
N ALA A 127 14.00 -7.77 20.63
CA ALA A 127 14.59 -8.04 21.94
C ALA A 127 13.92 -7.25 23.07
N GLU A 128 13.14 -6.20 22.77
CA GLU A 128 12.59 -5.26 23.76
C GLU A 128 13.67 -4.69 24.69
N ALA A 129 14.90 -4.57 24.20
CA ALA A 129 16.08 -4.13 24.95
C ALA A 129 17.16 -3.68 23.97
N PRO A 130 18.16 -2.86 24.37
CA PRO A 130 19.29 -2.48 23.53
C PRO A 130 20.29 -3.63 23.34
N TYR A 131 19.78 -4.85 23.15
CA TYR A 131 20.52 -6.09 23.04
C TYR A 131 20.53 -6.55 21.60
N VAL A 132 21.68 -7.03 21.15
CA VAL A 132 21.83 -7.59 19.81
C VAL A 132 22.80 -8.76 19.85
N LYS A 133 22.46 -9.83 19.11
CA LYS A 133 23.29 -11.04 19.01
C LYS A 133 24.58 -10.76 18.25
N LEU A 134 25.69 -11.32 18.75
CA LEU A 134 26.96 -11.39 18.05
C LEU A 134 26.80 -12.15 16.73
N GLY A 135 27.60 -11.78 15.74
CA GLY A 135 27.60 -12.42 14.43
C GLY A 135 27.16 -11.47 13.32
N ARG A 136 26.42 -11.98 12.35
CA ARG A 136 26.14 -11.28 11.10
C ARG A 136 24.74 -11.59 10.58
N VAL A 137 24.03 -10.56 10.13
CA VAL A 137 22.74 -10.68 9.45
C VAL A 137 22.80 -9.97 8.12
N ASP A 138 22.58 -10.70 7.02
CA ASP A 138 22.49 -10.16 5.66
C ASP A 138 21.05 -9.99 5.21
N ARG A 139 20.80 -8.93 4.43
CA ARG A 139 19.53 -8.66 3.75
C ARG A 139 19.75 -8.11 2.34
N ALA A 140 18.83 -8.42 1.45
CA ALA A 140 18.70 -7.75 0.16
C ALA A 140 17.22 -7.73 -0.23
N PRO A 141 16.67 -6.59 -0.69
CA PRO A 141 15.26 -6.50 -1.07
C PRO A 141 14.99 -7.27 -2.37
N ILE A 142 13.79 -7.87 -2.49
CA ILE A 142 13.35 -8.49 -3.76
C ILE A 142 12.68 -7.47 -4.70
N PHE A 143 12.16 -6.37 -4.17
CA PHE A 143 11.55 -5.30 -4.96
C PHE A 143 12.48 -4.10 -5.02
N ARG A 144 12.75 -3.62 -6.23
CA ARG A 144 13.50 -2.39 -6.49
C ARG A 144 12.70 -1.17 -6.06
N CYS A 145 11.39 -1.19 -6.26
CA CYS A 145 10.51 -0.07 -6.00
C CYS A 145 9.28 -0.53 -5.19
N ARG A 146 9.07 0.09 -4.03
CA ARG A 146 7.87 -0.09 -3.20
C ARG A 146 7.24 1.29 -3.04
N MET A 147 6.06 1.49 -3.64
CA MET A 147 5.39 2.78 -3.74
C MET A 147 4.19 2.88 -2.81
N VAL A 148 4.03 4.04 -2.17
CA VAL A 148 2.87 4.34 -1.34
C VAL A 148 2.36 5.77 -1.50
N HIS A 149 1.06 5.98 -1.29
CA HIS A 149 0.49 7.29 -0.96
C HIS A 149 0.53 7.54 0.56
N SER A 150 0.40 8.79 0.98
CA SER A 150 0.43 9.19 2.39
C SER A 150 -0.83 8.79 3.15
N GLY A 151 -0.66 8.17 4.33
CA GLY A 151 -1.75 7.91 5.27
C GLY A 151 -2.10 9.09 6.18
N VAL A 152 -1.39 10.21 6.10
CA VAL A 152 -1.69 11.43 6.88
C VAL A 152 -2.86 12.19 6.25
N ALA A 153 -2.74 12.48 4.95
CA ALA A 153 -3.79 13.01 4.08
C ALA A 153 -3.29 12.89 2.63
N GLU A 154 -4.18 13.10 1.65
CA GLU A 154 -3.83 13.12 0.22
C GLU A 154 -2.61 14.03 -0.01
N ASP A 155 -1.56 13.49 -0.65
CA ASP A 155 -0.30 14.17 -1.01
C ASP A 155 0.42 14.93 0.12
N GLU A 156 0.15 14.55 1.38
CA GLU A 156 0.62 15.23 2.59
C GLU A 156 1.71 14.39 3.25
N PHE A 157 2.99 14.69 2.99
CA PHE A 157 4.13 13.90 3.49
C PHE A 157 4.97 14.68 4.51
N PRO A 158 4.57 14.82 5.79
CA PRO A 158 5.44 15.38 6.83
C PRO A 158 6.75 14.58 6.99
N ASP A 159 7.82 15.23 7.45
CA ASP A 159 9.14 14.59 7.62
C ASP A 159 9.08 13.33 8.51
N ALA A 160 8.30 13.36 9.60
CA ALA A 160 8.10 12.19 10.44
C ALA A 160 7.43 11.02 9.71
N HIS A 161 6.49 11.32 8.80
CA HIS A 161 5.83 10.28 8.00
C HIS A 161 6.76 9.70 6.94
N LEU A 162 7.57 10.54 6.28
CA LEU A 162 8.63 10.08 5.38
C LEU A 162 9.65 9.20 6.12
N ASN A 163 10.01 9.56 7.34
CA ASN A 163 10.89 8.73 8.16
C ASN A 163 10.26 7.37 8.48
N ALA A 164 8.98 7.35 8.89
CA ALA A 164 8.25 6.10 9.14
C ALA A 164 8.13 5.21 7.88
N ILE A 165 7.96 5.81 6.69
CA ILE A 165 7.98 5.09 5.40
C ILE A 165 9.33 4.42 5.16
N ALA A 166 10.44 5.14 5.39
CA ALA A 166 11.79 4.60 5.23
C ALA A 166 12.08 3.43 6.19
N HIS A 167 11.62 3.54 7.44
CA HIS A 167 11.68 2.49 8.47
C HIS A 167 10.88 1.22 8.10
N SER A 168 9.88 1.35 7.24
CA SER A 168 9.08 0.24 6.70
C SER A 168 9.70 -0.41 5.45
N GLY A 169 10.92 -0.03 5.09
CA GLY A 169 11.63 -0.52 3.90
C GLY A 169 10.94 -0.12 2.59
N ILE A 170 10.09 0.90 2.62
CA ILE A 170 9.43 1.48 1.47
C ILE A 170 10.29 2.64 1.00
N ASN A 171 10.53 2.75 -0.31
CA ASN A 171 11.53 3.66 -0.86
C ASN A 171 10.96 4.63 -1.88
N THR A 172 9.65 4.59 -2.14
CA THR A 172 9.02 5.45 -3.14
C THR A 172 7.67 5.97 -2.63
N VAL A 173 7.40 7.25 -2.87
CA VAL A 173 6.09 7.87 -2.61
C VAL A 173 5.46 8.42 -3.88
N LEU A 174 4.13 8.45 -3.91
CA LEU A 174 3.33 8.91 -5.02
C LEU A 174 2.65 10.24 -4.70
N LEU A 175 2.75 11.19 -5.63
CA LEU A 175 1.98 12.44 -5.61
C LEU A 175 0.96 12.43 -6.74
N PHE A 176 -0.31 12.69 -6.47
CA PHE A 176 -1.26 12.95 -7.55
C PHE A 176 -0.91 14.25 -8.27
N VAL A 177 -0.91 14.23 -9.60
CA VAL A 177 -0.51 15.38 -10.44
C VAL A 177 -1.60 15.69 -11.46
N ARG A 178 -2.28 16.82 -11.28
CA ARG A 178 -3.25 17.36 -12.25
C ARG A 178 -2.66 18.47 -13.11
N ASP A 179 -1.67 19.18 -12.57
CA ASP A 179 -0.90 20.24 -13.19
C ASP A 179 0.38 20.48 -12.36
N ILE A 180 1.26 21.37 -12.78
CA ILE A 180 2.48 21.74 -12.06
C ILE A 180 2.12 22.31 -10.69
N ASN A 181 2.68 21.71 -9.65
CA ASN A 181 2.40 22.01 -8.24
C ASN A 181 0.91 21.95 -7.85
N ARG A 182 0.11 21.15 -8.58
CA ARG A 182 -1.31 20.96 -8.33
C ARG A 182 -1.63 19.48 -8.13
N ALA A 183 -1.87 19.14 -6.88
CA ALA A 183 -2.42 17.86 -6.46
C ALA A 183 -3.92 17.74 -6.80
N SER A 184 -4.55 16.65 -6.37
CA SER A 184 -5.96 16.40 -6.64
C SER A 184 -6.89 17.47 -6.06
N THR A 185 -6.65 17.89 -4.83
CA THR A 185 -7.53 18.81 -4.08
C THR A 185 -6.89 20.15 -3.72
N ARG A 186 -5.56 20.30 -3.86
CA ARG A 186 -4.83 21.48 -3.39
C ARG A 186 -3.55 21.79 -4.16
N PHE A 187 -2.97 22.96 -3.88
CA PHE A 187 -1.60 23.25 -4.25
C PHE A 187 -0.63 22.41 -3.40
N VAL A 188 0.42 21.89 -4.03
CA VAL A 188 1.53 21.21 -3.37
C VAL A 188 2.82 21.63 -4.07
N ASP A 189 3.79 22.15 -3.31
CA ASP A 189 5.14 22.38 -3.86
C ASP A 189 5.84 21.03 -4.04
N PHE A 190 5.83 20.51 -5.26
CA PHE A 190 6.40 19.20 -5.57
C PHE A 190 7.91 19.15 -5.31
N ASN A 191 8.63 20.25 -5.58
CA ASN A 191 10.07 20.31 -5.35
C ASN A 191 10.42 20.30 -3.85
N ASP A 192 9.59 20.92 -3.00
CA ASP A 192 9.75 20.78 -1.55
C ASP A 192 9.57 19.33 -1.11
N VAL A 193 8.51 18.65 -1.56
CA VAL A 193 8.28 17.23 -1.20
C VAL A 193 9.43 16.35 -1.67
N ILE A 194 9.89 16.52 -2.91
CA ILE A 194 11.05 15.81 -3.47
C ILE A 194 12.29 16.02 -2.60
N ARG A 195 12.64 17.27 -2.31
CA ARG A 195 13.82 17.61 -1.49
C ARG A 195 13.72 17.04 -0.08
N ARG A 196 12.51 17.01 0.52
CA ARG A 196 12.31 16.44 1.86
C ARG A 196 12.37 14.91 1.83
N ALA A 197 11.76 14.25 0.84
CA ALA A 197 11.82 12.80 0.65
C ALA A 197 13.24 12.29 0.42
N GLU A 198 14.07 13.02 -0.34
CA GLU A 198 15.47 12.68 -0.59
C GLU A 198 16.28 12.57 0.70
N LYS A 199 15.97 13.39 1.72
CA LYS A 199 16.63 13.32 3.04
C LYS A 199 16.41 11.97 3.74
N PHE A 200 15.38 11.22 3.37
CA PHE A 200 15.04 9.90 3.90
C PHE A 200 15.34 8.78 2.90
N GLY A 201 16.01 9.09 1.77
CA GLY A 201 16.34 8.10 0.74
C GLY A 201 15.12 7.63 -0.04
N ILE A 202 14.04 8.42 -0.03
CA ILE A 202 12.77 8.12 -0.68
C ILE A 202 12.69 8.86 -2.03
N ASP A 203 12.36 8.12 -3.07
CA ASP A 203 12.09 8.65 -4.40
C ASP A 203 10.63 9.11 -4.51
N VAL A 204 10.38 10.09 -5.38
CA VAL A 204 9.02 10.62 -5.60
C VAL A 204 8.61 10.38 -7.05
N TYR A 205 7.43 9.82 -7.23
CA TYR A 205 6.82 9.53 -8.52
C TYR A 205 5.55 10.37 -8.71
N ALA A 206 5.33 10.84 -9.93
CA ALA A 206 4.10 11.51 -10.31
C ALA A 206 3.02 10.46 -10.66
N TYR A 207 1.88 10.48 -9.98
CA TYR A 207 0.68 9.76 -10.40
C TYR A 207 -0.17 10.69 -11.27
N SER A 208 -0.18 10.46 -12.58
CA SER A 208 -0.74 11.42 -13.54
C SER A 208 -2.28 11.38 -13.58
N TYR A 209 -2.89 12.53 -13.32
CA TYR A 209 -4.28 12.85 -13.65
C TYR A 209 -4.42 13.93 -14.74
N MET A 210 -3.30 14.31 -15.37
CA MET A 210 -3.31 15.21 -16.51
C MET A 210 -4.11 14.62 -17.67
N LYS A 211 -4.86 15.47 -18.39
CA LYS A 211 -5.82 15.02 -19.40
C LYS A 211 -5.20 15.04 -20.79
N SER A 212 -5.08 13.87 -21.39
CA SER A 212 -4.75 13.68 -22.80
C SER A 212 -5.90 14.16 -23.69
N ARG A 213 -5.58 14.97 -24.71
CA ARG A 213 -6.58 15.60 -25.59
C ARG A 213 -6.34 15.43 -27.08
N LEU A 214 -5.17 14.93 -27.49
CA LEU A 214 -4.81 14.74 -28.89
C LEU A 214 -4.41 13.29 -29.13
N HIS A 215 -4.64 12.78 -30.34
CA HIS A 215 -4.03 11.53 -30.76
C HIS A 215 -2.52 11.74 -30.97
N PRO A 216 -1.63 10.75 -30.72
CA PRO A 216 -0.19 10.91 -30.95
C PRO A 216 0.19 11.33 -32.38
N ASP A 217 -0.60 10.94 -33.38
CA ASP A 217 -0.42 11.34 -34.79
C ASP A 217 -1.02 12.70 -35.19
N ASP A 218 -1.74 13.37 -34.29
CA ASP A 218 -2.33 14.66 -34.63
C ASP A 218 -1.28 15.75 -34.71
N GLU A 219 -1.47 16.73 -35.60
CA GLU A 219 -0.61 17.90 -35.70
C GLU A 219 -0.58 18.66 -34.35
N GLY A 220 0.61 18.97 -33.85
CA GLY A 220 0.78 19.64 -32.55
C GLY A 220 0.76 18.71 -31.33
N ALA A 221 0.63 17.39 -31.51
CA ALA A 221 0.59 16.44 -30.38
C ALA A 221 1.88 16.47 -29.55
N GLU A 222 3.05 16.53 -30.20
CA GLU A 222 4.34 16.58 -29.51
C GLU A 222 4.46 17.84 -28.63
N GLU A 223 4.13 19.02 -29.18
CA GLU A 223 4.13 20.28 -28.44
C GLU A 223 3.11 20.29 -27.30
N PHE A 224 1.92 19.73 -27.52
CA PHE A 224 0.90 19.59 -26.49
C PHE A 224 1.40 18.73 -25.33
N TYR A 225 1.95 17.54 -25.61
CA TYR A 225 2.44 16.65 -24.56
C TYR A 225 3.73 17.16 -23.91
N ASP A 226 4.58 17.92 -24.61
CA ASP A 226 5.71 18.64 -24.01
C ASP A 226 5.20 19.71 -23.04
N SER A 227 4.14 20.44 -23.41
CA SER A 227 3.55 21.46 -22.53
C SER A 227 2.98 20.89 -21.21
N LEU A 228 2.64 19.60 -21.19
CA LEU A 228 2.17 18.88 -20.01
C LEU A 228 3.33 18.18 -19.30
N TYR A 229 3.81 17.07 -19.87
CA TYR A 229 4.74 16.16 -19.23
C TYR A 229 6.18 16.66 -19.29
N GLY A 230 6.61 17.19 -20.44
CA GLY A 230 7.93 17.82 -20.56
C GLY A 230 8.07 18.98 -19.59
N ASN A 231 7.06 19.85 -19.53
CA ASN A 231 7.01 20.99 -18.62
C ASN A 231 7.01 20.56 -17.14
N LEU A 232 6.28 19.50 -16.77
CA LEU A 232 6.32 18.94 -15.42
C LEU A 232 7.76 18.54 -15.03
N PHE A 233 8.44 17.74 -15.85
CA PHE A 233 9.80 17.27 -15.53
C PHE A 233 10.85 18.39 -15.63
N ARG A 234 10.64 19.38 -16.50
CA ARG A 234 11.48 20.59 -16.58
C ARG A 234 11.36 21.46 -15.32
N LYS A 235 10.15 21.57 -14.74
CA LYS A 235 9.90 22.38 -13.53
C LYS A 235 10.13 21.60 -12.23
N CYS A 236 10.04 20.28 -12.27
CA CYS A 236 10.21 19.38 -11.13
C CYS A 236 11.20 18.25 -11.46
N PRO A 237 12.49 18.56 -11.70
CA PRO A 237 13.46 17.60 -12.26
C PRO A 237 13.81 16.42 -11.33
N GLY A 238 13.45 16.52 -10.04
CA GLY A 238 13.73 15.46 -9.06
C GLY A 238 12.70 14.33 -9.03
N PHE A 239 11.60 14.39 -9.81
CA PHE A 239 10.74 13.23 -10.01
C PHE A 239 11.56 12.08 -10.62
N LYS A 240 11.42 10.88 -10.05
CA LYS A 240 12.13 9.68 -10.51
C LYS A 240 11.34 8.87 -11.53
N GLY A 241 10.05 9.11 -11.63
CA GLY A 241 9.19 8.46 -12.60
C GLY A 241 7.78 8.99 -12.59
N VAL A 242 6.96 8.44 -13.48
CA VAL A 242 5.53 8.76 -13.62
C VAL A 242 4.73 7.47 -13.78
N VAL A 243 3.56 7.42 -13.16
CA VAL A 243 2.57 6.36 -13.31
C VAL A 243 1.42 6.87 -14.19
N PHE A 244 1.15 6.12 -15.25
CA PHE A 244 0.07 6.34 -16.20
C PHE A 244 -0.96 5.23 -16.07
N VAL A 245 -2.20 5.60 -15.76
CA VAL A 245 -3.31 4.65 -15.67
C VAL A 245 -4.08 4.68 -16.98
N GLY A 246 -4.20 3.54 -17.65
CA GLY A 246 -4.86 3.42 -18.95
C GLY A 246 -6.25 4.08 -18.96
N GLU A 247 -7.04 3.87 -17.90
CA GLU A 247 -8.35 4.51 -17.73
C GLU A 247 -8.30 6.04 -17.74
N ASP A 248 -7.37 6.63 -16.99
CA ASP A 248 -7.26 8.08 -16.85
C ASP A 248 -6.59 8.76 -18.04
N MET A 249 -5.71 8.05 -18.73
CA MET A 249 -4.89 8.57 -19.84
C MET A 249 -5.56 8.46 -21.21
N ALA A 250 -6.86 8.15 -21.24
CA ALA A 250 -7.64 8.11 -22.47
C ALA A 250 -7.48 9.38 -23.32
N PHE A 251 -7.18 9.18 -24.60
CA PHE A 251 -7.08 10.23 -25.62
C PHE A 251 -8.08 9.95 -26.74
N PRO A 252 -8.26 10.86 -27.71
CA PRO A 252 -9.06 10.62 -28.91
C PRO A 252 -8.50 9.50 -29.80
N SER A 253 -8.61 8.26 -29.34
CA SER A 253 -8.09 7.08 -30.02
C SER A 253 -8.71 6.91 -31.41
N LYS A 254 -7.89 6.51 -32.37
CA LYS A 254 -8.31 6.15 -33.74
C LYS A 254 -8.61 4.66 -33.87
N ASP A 255 -8.53 3.88 -32.78
CA ASP A 255 -8.90 2.48 -32.75
C ASP A 255 -10.39 2.31 -33.12
N PRO A 256 -10.72 1.58 -34.21
CA PRO A 256 -12.09 1.43 -34.68
C PRO A 256 -12.99 0.68 -33.68
N ARG A 257 -12.45 0.07 -32.63
CA ARG A 257 -13.20 -0.64 -31.59
C ARG A 257 -13.73 0.29 -30.48
N THR A 258 -13.29 1.54 -30.44
CA THR A 258 -13.67 2.49 -29.37
C THR A 258 -14.48 3.68 -29.88
N SER A 259 -14.95 4.53 -28.97
CA SER A 259 -15.69 5.76 -29.30
C SER A 259 -14.80 6.91 -29.75
N GLY A 260 -13.48 6.84 -29.56
CA GLY A 260 -12.55 7.95 -29.83
C GLY A 260 -12.79 9.20 -28.97
N LEU A 261 -13.55 9.09 -27.88
CA LEU A 261 -13.78 10.21 -26.96
C LEU A 261 -12.56 10.43 -26.04
N PRO A 262 -12.16 11.69 -25.76
CA PRO A 262 -11.08 11.99 -24.82
C PRO A 262 -11.47 11.73 -23.36
N ALA A 263 -10.47 11.62 -22.48
CA ALA A 263 -10.67 11.44 -21.04
C ALA A 263 -11.67 12.45 -20.44
N GLY A 264 -12.67 11.93 -19.72
CA GLY A 264 -13.70 12.71 -19.04
C GLY A 264 -14.93 13.04 -19.90
N GLN A 265 -14.92 12.73 -21.20
CA GLN A 265 -16.05 12.98 -22.09
C GLN A 265 -16.92 11.73 -22.24
N LYS A 266 -18.23 11.87 -21.96
CA LYS A 266 -19.20 10.76 -21.98
C LYS A 266 -20.14 10.75 -23.20
N LEU A 267 -20.27 11.88 -23.90
CA LEU A 267 -21.17 12.08 -25.03
C LEU A 267 -20.39 12.65 -26.20
N TYR A 268 -20.84 12.38 -27.42
CA TYR A 268 -20.37 13.11 -28.59
C TYR A 268 -20.81 14.57 -28.55
N PRO A 269 -20.19 15.48 -29.33
CA PRO A 269 -20.56 16.89 -29.36
C PRO A 269 -22.04 17.15 -29.72
N ASP A 270 -22.69 16.22 -30.41
CA ASP A 270 -24.12 16.26 -30.75
C ASP A 270 -25.04 15.77 -29.62
N GLY A 271 -24.48 15.42 -28.45
CA GLY A 271 -25.21 14.93 -27.28
C GLY A 271 -25.52 13.43 -27.31
N THR A 272 -25.15 12.71 -28.37
CA THR A 272 -25.44 11.28 -28.49
C THR A 272 -24.49 10.42 -27.65
N LYS A 273 -24.99 9.27 -27.17
CA LYS A 273 -24.20 8.31 -26.39
C LYS A 273 -23.41 7.39 -27.32
N PRO A 274 -22.12 7.11 -27.02
CA PRO A 274 -21.35 6.15 -27.80
C PRO A 274 -21.90 4.74 -27.64
N LYS A 275 -21.89 3.97 -28.74
CA LYS A 275 -22.20 2.53 -28.73
C LYS A 275 -20.97 1.66 -28.43
N LYS A 276 -19.78 2.19 -28.71
CA LYS A 276 -18.48 1.56 -28.51
C LYS A 276 -17.92 1.95 -27.14
N PRO A 277 -17.06 1.12 -26.52
CA PRO A 277 -16.39 1.48 -25.28
C PRO A 277 -15.57 2.77 -25.42
N HIS A 278 -15.45 3.50 -24.32
CA HIS A 278 -14.57 4.66 -24.24
C HIS A 278 -13.10 4.22 -24.27
N PRO A 279 -12.16 4.98 -24.87
CA PRO A 279 -10.74 4.59 -24.98
C PRO A 279 -10.03 4.27 -23.65
N GLY A 280 -10.47 4.88 -22.55
CA GLY A 280 -9.98 4.52 -21.19
C GLY A 280 -10.40 3.13 -20.71
N TRP A 281 -11.45 2.54 -21.28
CA TRP A 281 -12.01 1.25 -20.87
C TRP A 281 -11.69 0.13 -21.85
N PHE A 282 -10.72 0.33 -22.74
CA PHE A 282 -10.32 -0.64 -23.74
C PHE A 282 -8.81 -0.51 -24.04
N PRO A 283 -8.06 -1.62 -24.18
CA PRO A 283 -6.65 -1.61 -24.57
C PRO A 283 -6.52 -1.23 -26.06
N CYS A 284 -6.59 0.06 -26.37
CA CYS A 284 -6.55 0.58 -27.73
C CYS A 284 -5.20 0.31 -28.40
N SER A 285 -5.21 0.03 -29.71
CA SER A 285 -4.00 -0.29 -30.47
C SER A 285 -2.99 0.86 -30.58
N ASP A 286 -3.41 2.10 -30.30
CA ASP A 286 -2.64 3.34 -30.39
C ASP A 286 -2.04 3.81 -29.04
N TYR A 287 -2.33 3.12 -27.92
CA TYR A 287 -1.64 3.39 -26.65
C TYR A 287 -0.12 3.23 -26.74
N PRO A 288 0.46 2.23 -27.44
CA PRO A 288 1.91 2.11 -27.54
C PRO A 288 2.59 3.35 -28.13
N ASP A 289 1.98 3.95 -29.16
CA ASP A 289 2.48 5.17 -29.79
C ASP A 289 2.37 6.37 -28.84
N TRP A 290 1.23 6.49 -28.15
CA TRP A 290 1.03 7.52 -27.13
C TRP A 290 2.05 7.41 -25.98
N VAL A 291 2.23 6.21 -25.41
CA VAL A 291 3.21 5.94 -24.35
C VAL A 291 4.62 6.25 -24.84
N ASN A 292 4.97 5.86 -26.07
CA ASN A 292 6.28 6.13 -26.65
C ASN A 292 6.55 7.63 -26.84
N LEU A 293 5.55 8.39 -27.32
CA LEU A 293 5.64 9.84 -27.48
C LEU A 293 5.90 10.52 -26.13
N VAL A 294 5.05 10.24 -25.13
CA VAL A 294 5.16 10.85 -23.80
C VAL A 294 6.45 10.43 -23.09
N LYS A 295 6.86 9.16 -23.19
CA LYS A 295 8.15 8.67 -22.69
C LYS A 295 9.31 9.46 -23.28
N LYS A 296 9.36 9.67 -24.60
CA LYS A 296 10.44 10.43 -25.26
C LYS A 296 10.48 11.87 -24.77
N ILE A 297 9.33 12.51 -24.65
CA ILE A 297 9.21 13.88 -24.13
C ILE A 297 9.77 13.97 -22.71
N ILE A 298 9.33 13.09 -21.80
CA ILE A 298 9.81 13.09 -20.42
C ILE A 298 11.32 12.83 -20.36
N ARG A 299 11.82 11.87 -21.16
CA ARG A 299 13.24 11.48 -21.14
C ARG A 299 14.18 12.48 -21.81
N ARG A 300 13.66 13.49 -22.54
CA ARG A 300 14.47 14.66 -22.93
C ARG A 300 14.88 15.49 -21.72
N GLU A 301 14.02 15.58 -20.72
CA GLU A 301 14.26 16.35 -19.49
C GLU A 301 14.90 15.48 -18.39
N GLN A 302 14.52 14.20 -18.29
CA GLN A 302 15.04 13.24 -17.31
C GLN A 302 15.30 11.87 -17.96
N PRO A 303 16.52 11.60 -18.47
CA PRO A 303 16.83 10.38 -19.24
C PRO A 303 16.49 9.06 -18.55
N ASP A 304 16.67 9.01 -17.23
CA ASP A 304 16.49 7.81 -16.42
C ASP A 304 15.09 7.70 -15.78
N ALA A 305 14.13 8.55 -16.20
CA ALA A 305 12.78 8.51 -15.66
C ALA A 305 12.11 7.15 -15.92
N ASP A 306 11.60 6.54 -14.86
CA ASP A 306 10.78 5.32 -14.94
C ASP A 306 9.38 5.69 -15.42
N ILE A 307 8.95 5.08 -16.52
CA ILE A 307 7.61 5.26 -17.08
C ILE A 307 6.83 4.01 -16.71
N VAL A 308 5.88 4.12 -15.79
CA VAL A 308 5.06 3.00 -15.35
C VAL A 308 3.70 3.09 -16.03
N PHE A 309 3.39 2.13 -16.88
CA PHE A 309 2.10 2.07 -17.58
C PHE A 309 1.21 0.99 -16.97
N TRP A 310 0.12 1.41 -16.34
CA TRP A 310 -0.81 0.54 -15.64
C TRP A 310 -2.05 0.27 -16.50
N THR A 311 -2.26 -1.01 -16.83
CA THR A 311 -3.40 -1.54 -17.61
C THR A 311 -4.73 -1.59 -16.84
N TYR A 312 -4.84 -0.82 -15.75
CA TYR A 312 -5.97 -0.83 -14.81
C TYR A 312 -7.33 -0.87 -15.51
N ASN A 313 -8.25 -1.65 -14.94
CA ASN A 313 -9.61 -1.88 -15.44
C ASN A 313 -9.76 -2.63 -16.77
N TRP A 314 -8.68 -2.93 -17.50
CA TRP A 314 -8.78 -3.65 -18.77
C TRP A 314 -8.93 -5.17 -18.64
N GLY A 315 -8.77 -5.75 -17.45
CA GLY A 315 -9.02 -7.19 -17.24
C GLY A 315 -10.48 -7.64 -17.48
N LYS A 316 -11.41 -6.71 -17.72
CA LYS A 316 -12.77 -7.02 -18.24
C LYS A 316 -12.80 -7.24 -19.75
N CYS A 317 -11.80 -6.76 -20.49
CA CYS A 317 -11.67 -6.91 -21.93
C CYS A 317 -11.22 -8.32 -22.32
N ASP A 318 -11.24 -8.61 -23.62
CA ASP A 318 -10.68 -9.86 -24.15
C ASP A 318 -9.17 -9.97 -23.85
N GLU A 319 -8.71 -11.18 -23.54
CA GLU A 319 -7.29 -11.41 -23.23
C GLU A 319 -6.38 -11.10 -24.42
N ALA A 320 -6.73 -11.54 -25.62
CA ALA A 320 -5.89 -11.33 -26.80
C ALA A 320 -5.69 -9.83 -27.07
N ALA A 321 -6.71 -9.00 -26.87
CA ALA A 321 -6.57 -7.54 -27.02
C ALA A 321 -5.57 -6.92 -26.03
N ARG A 322 -5.52 -7.41 -24.78
CA ARG A 322 -4.54 -6.94 -23.78
C ARG A 322 -3.13 -7.42 -24.10
N ILE A 323 -2.99 -8.68 -24.50
CA ILE A 323 -1.68 -9.24 -24.86
C ILE A 323 -1.11 -8.55 -26.09
N ASP A 324 -1.93 -8.31 -27.12
CA ASP A 324 -1.57 -7.55 -28.32
C ASP A 324 -1.04 -6.16 -27.98
N LEU A 325 -1.72 -5.43 -27.08
CA LEU A 325 -1.23 -4.15 -26.58
C LEU A 325 0.18 -4.28 -25.97
N ILE A 326 0.38 -5.22 -25.03
CA ILE A 326 1.65 -5.40 -24.31
C ILE A 326 2.79 -5.78 -25.28
N GLU A 327 2.49 -6.59 -26.28
CA GLU A 327 3.45 -7.00 -27.31
C GLU A 327 3.91 -5.82 -28.18
N HIS A 328 3.11 -4.76 -28.28
CA HIS A 328 3.45 -3.53 -29.00
C HIS A 328 3.97 -2.39 -28.12
N LEU A 329 3.81 -2.45 -26.78
CA LEU A 329 4.35 -1.44 -25.87
C LEU A 329 5.87 -1.26 -26.03
N PRO A 330 6.41 -0.04 -25.81
CA PRO A 330 7.85 0.19 -25.69
C PRO A 330 8.49 -0.74 -24.64
N LYS A 331 9.69 -1.28 -24.92
CA LYS A 331 10.30 -2.31 -24.05
C LYS A 331 11.09 -1.75 -22.86
N ASP A 332 11.39 -0.46 -22.91
CA ASP A 332 12.17 0.32 -21.95
C ASP A 332 11.30 1.12 -20.97
N ILE A 333 10.10 0.61 -20.65
CA ILE A 333 9.16 1.12 -19.64
C ILE A 333 8.87 0.02 -18.62
N SER A 334 8.13 0.32 -17.56
CA SER A 334 7.61 -0.68 -16.62
C SER A 334 6.12 -0.92 -16.87
N LEU A 335 5.70 -2.18 -17.02
CA LEU A 335 4.27 -2.55 -17.07
C LEU A 335 3.76 -2.76 -15.66
N GLN A 336 2.64 -2.15 -15.30
CA GLN A 336 1.94 -2.41 -14.04
C GLN A 336 0.60 -3.10 -14.28
N ALA A 337 0.30 -4.13 -13.49
CA ALA A 337 -1.00 -4.83 -13.51
C ALA A 337 -1.55 -4.99 -12.08
N THR A 338 -2.88 -4.94 -11.92
CA THR A 338 -3.53 -5.14 -10.61
C THR A 338 -3.51 -6.61 -10.22
N PHE A 339 -3.05 -6.92 -9.00
CA PHE A 339 -2.58 -8.25 -8.62
C PHE A 339 -3.68 -9.32 -8.57
N GLU A 340 -4.80 -9.04 -7.91
CA GLU A 340 -5.86 -10.00 -7.61
C GLU A 340 -7.15 -9.80 -8.43
N MET A 341 -7.31 -8.62 -9.00
CA MET A 341 -8.55 -8.10 -9.57
C MET A 341 -9.13 -8.97 -10.70
N PHE A 342 -10.46 -8.95 -10.82
CA PHE A 342 -11.27 -9.71 -11.79
C PHE A 342 -11.29 -11.23 -11.67
N GLU A 343 -10.67 -11.84 -10.67
CA GLU A 343 -10.75 -13.28 -10.47
C GLU A 343 -12.18 -13.69 -10.08
N ASN A 344 -12.68 -14.75 -10.71
CA ASN A 344 -13.93 -15.39 -10.35
C ASN A 344 -13.62 -16.56 -9.40
N LEU A 345 -14.31 -16.59 -8.27
CA LEU A 345 -14.07 -17.52 -7.18
C LEU A 345 -15.41 -18.09 -6.70
N GLU A 346 -15.32 -19.13 -5.88
CA GLU A 346 -16.46 -19.68 -5.15
C GLU A 346 -16.09 -19.76 -3.66
N ARG A 347 -16.98 -19.28 -2.79
CA ARG A 347 -16.85 -19.31 -1.33
C ARG A 347 -18.09 -19.96 -0.73
N ASP A 348 -17.95 -21.14 -0.13
CA ASP A 348 -19.06 -21.94 0.41
C ASP A 348 -20.27 -22.06 -0.54
N GLY A 349 -20.01 -22.34 -1.82
CA GLY A 349 -21.03 -22.44 -2.86
C GLY A 349 -21.59 -21.10 -3.35
N VAL A 350 -21.04 -19.96 -2.90
CA VAL A 350 -21.41 -18.62 -3.34
C VAL A 350 -20.43 -18.14 -4.41
N PRO A 351 -20.87 -17.90 -5.65
CA PRO A 351 -20.01 -17.33 -6.67
C PRO A 351 -19.67 -15.88 -6.30
N CYS A 352 -18.40 -15.52 -6.32
CA CYS A 352 -17.95 -14.15 -6.09
C CYS A 352 -16.89 -13.76 -7.13
N ARG A 353 -16.75 -12.44 -7.34
CA ARG A 353 -15.72 -11.89 -8.22
C ARG A 353 -14.98 -10.80 -7.48
N THR A 354 -13.67 -10.84 -7.51
CA THR A 354 -12.82 -9.82 -6.89
C THR A 354 -12.99 -8.49 -7.60
N THR A 355 -13.37 -7.47 -6.84
CA THR A 355 -13.48 -6.08 -7.27
C THR A 355 -12.13 -5.38 -7.11
N ASP A 356 -12.14 -4.05 -6.99
CA ASP A 356 -10.92 -3.26 -6.79
C ASP A 356 -10.27 -3.60 -5.46
N TYR A 357 -8.95 -3.85 -5.48
CA TYR A 357 -8.08 -3.87 -4.31
C TYR A 357 -8.64 -4.70 -3.15
N SER A 358 -8.76 -6.02 -3.28
CA SER A 358 -9.37 -6.88 -2.24
C SER A 358 -8.36 -7.85 -1.64
N LEU A 359 -8.39 -8.12 -0.34
CA LEU A 359 -7.60 -9.14 0.35
C LEU A 359 -8.32 -10.48 0.55
N PHE A 360 -9.65 -10.54 0.42
CA PHE A 360 -10.38 -11.83 0.49
C PHE A 360 -9.90 -12.86 -0.55
N PHE A 361 -9.23 -12.40 -1.61
CA PHE A 361 -8.40 -13.20 -2.49
C PHE A 361 -6.94 -12.70 -2.44
N PRO A 362 -5.98 -13.50 -1.96
CA PRO A 362 -4.60 -13.03 -1.80
C PRO A 362 -3.90 -12.76 -3.13
N GLY A 363 -4.40 -13.31 -4.24
CA GLY A 363 -3.80 -13.21 -5.58
C GLY A 363 -2.71 -14.27 -5.84
N PRO A 364 -2.09 -14.24 -7.05
CA PRO A 364 -2.46 -13.40 -8.18
C PRO A 364 -3.72 -13.89 -8.91
N GLY A 365 -4.42 -12.99 -9.59
CA GLY A 365 -5.52 -13.31 -10.51
C GLY A 365 -5.03 -13.65 -11.91
N LYS A 366 -5.90 -14.27 -12.71
CA LYS A 366 -5.63 -14.63 -14.12
C LYS A 366 -5.28 -13.41 -14.97
N TYR A 367 -5.93 -12.27 -14.71
CA TYR A 367 -5.64 -10.99 -15.34
C TYR A 367 -4.16 -10.63 -15.18
N PHE A 368 -3.67 -10.53 -13.94
CA PHE A 368 -2.25 -10.26 -13.64
C PHE A 368 -1.33 -11.29 -14.30
N LEU A 369 -1.64 -12.59 -14.18
CA LEU A 369 -0.80 -13.66 -14.71
C LEU A 369 -0.67 -13.62 -16.24
N SER A 370 -1.74 -13.29 -16.96
CA SER A 370 -1.72 -13.18 -18.42
C SER A 370 -0.78 -12.06 -18.89
N GLU A 371 -0.84 -10.90 -18.23
CA GLU A 371 -0.01 -9.74 -18.53
C GLU A 371 1.44 -9.91 -18.08
N ALA A 372 1.65 -10.49 -16.89
CA ALA A 372 2.97 -10.84 -16.36
C ALA A 372 3.75 -11.75 -17.33
N LYS A 373 3.08 -12.76 -17.90
CA LYS A 373 3.67 -13.64 -18.92
C LYS A 373 4.02 -12.87 -20.20
N ALA A 374 3.15 -11.98 -20.66
CA ALA A 374 3.43 -11.17 -21.85
C ALA A 374 4.59 -10.19 -21.63
N ALA A 375 4.64 -9.52 -20.47
CA ALA A 375 5.75 -8.67 -20.07
C ALA A 375 7.08 -9.45 -20.07
N GLY A 376 7.08 -10.63 -19.46
CA GLY A 376 8.24 -11.54 -19.45
C GLY A 376 8.71 -11.92 -20.85
N ARG A 377 7.81 -12.29 -21.76
CA ARG A 377 8.16 -12.57 -23.18
C ARG A 377 8.75 -11.36 -23.90
N CYS A 378 8.27 -10.17 -23.57
CA CYS A 378 8.69 -8.91 -24.17
C CYS A 378 9.94 -8.30 -23.52
N GLY A 379 10.42 -8.84 -22.39
CA GLY A 379 11.50 -8.25 -21.61
C GLY A 379 11.13 -6.93 -20.90
N ILE A 380 9.84 -6.69 -20.65
CA ILE A 380 9.35 -5.48 -19.97
C ILE A 380 9.37 -5.71 -18.46
N PRO A 381 10.02 -4.84 -17.66
CA PRO A 381 9.91 -4.87 -16.19
C PRO A 381 8.47 -4.91 -15.70
N LEU A 382 8.18 -5.82 -14.75
CA LEU A 382 6.83 -6.04 -14.23
C LEU A 382 6.66 -5.41 -12.85
N TYR A 383 5.66 -4.54 -12.72
CA TYR A 383 5.18 -3.95 -11.48
C TYR A 383 3.77 -4.49 -11.14
N GLY A 384 3.44 -4.55 -9.85
CA GLY A 384 2.12 -4.97 -9.38
C GLY A 384 1.44 -3.86 -8.60
N MET A 385 0.15 -3.63 -8.82
CA MET A 385 -0.67 -2.97 -7.80
C MET A 385 -1.22 -4.03 -6.83
N THR A 386 -0.68 -4.08 -5.61
CA THR A 386 -0.86 -5.21 -4.68
C THR A 386 -1.56 -4.84 -3.37
N ASN A 387 -1.61 -3.54 -3.03
CA ASN A 387 -2.05 -3.06 -1.71
C ASN A 387 -1.34 -3.76 -0.52
N ALA A 388 -0.10 -4.20 -0.72
CA ALA A 388 0.65 -4.99 0.26
C ALA A 388 1.08 -4.23 1.53
N ALA A 389 0.82 -2.92 1.65
CA ALA A 389 1.18 -2.12 2.81
C ALA A 389 0.14 -2.16 3.94
N GLY A 390 -0.82 -3.09 3.85
CA GLY A 390 -1.65 -3.49 4.99
C GLY A 390 -3.10 -3.02 4.97
N LEU A 391 -3.59 -2.42 3.88
CA LEU A 391 -4.99 -2.00 3.78
C LEU A 391 -5.52 -2.14 2.36
N THR A 392 -6.70 -2.73 2.22
CA THR A 392 -7.39 -2.91 0.95
C THR A 392 -8.76 -2.23 0.97
N TRP A 393 -9.53 -2.36 -0.11
CA TRP A 393 -10.87 -1.81 -0.24
C TRP A 393 -11.97 -2.67 0.36
N ASP A 394 -11.60 -3.82 0.93
CA ASP A 394 -12.55 -4.67 1.64
C ASP A 394 -13.14 -3.98 2.88
N VAL A 395 -12.37 -3.11 3.57
CA VAL A 395 -12.86 -2.33 4.73
C VAL A 395 -12.27 -0.92 4.74
N GLY A 396 -13.13 0.09 4.68
CA GLY A 396 -12.67 1.42 4.30
C GLY A 396 -12.19 2.39 5.37
N THR A 397 -12.60 2.24 6.62
CA THR A 397 -12.34 3.23 7.69
C THR A 397 -11.39 2.74 8.78
N VAL A 398 -10.66 1.65 8.52
CA VAL A 398 -9.61 1.15 9.41
C VAL A 398 -8.23 1.62 8.93
N PRO A 399 -7.24 1.78 9.83
CA PRO A 399 -5.90 2.20 9.42
C PRO A 399 -5.12 1.10 8.68
N TYR A 400 -5.41 -0.16 8.97
CA TYR A 400 -4.87 -1.36 8.34
C TYR A 400 -5.74 -2.58 8.73
N GLU A 401 -5.61 -3.68 8.01
CA GLU A 401 -6.32 -4.94 8.22
C GLU A 401 -5.42 -5.91 9.03
N PRO A 402 -5.73 -6.21 10.32
CA PRO A 402 -4.89 -7.02 11.21
C PRO A 402 -5.04 -8.52 10.95
N VAL A 403 -4.84 -8.96 9.70
CA VAL A 403 -5.16 -10.32 9.21
C VAL A 403 -3.91 -11.04 8.69
N PRO A 404 -2.89 -11.23 9.55
CA PRO A 404 -1.52 -11.50 9.10
C PRO A 404 -1.37 -12.80 8.30
N TYR A 405 -2.16 -13.85 8.59
CA TYR A 405 -2.05 -15.09 7.82
C TYR A 405 -2.57 -14.92 6.39
N GLN A 406 -3.53 -14.02 6.15
CA GLN A 406 -3.99 -13.71 4.81
C GLN A 406 -2.96 -12.85 4.06
N TRP A 407 -2.33 -11.90 4.76
CA TRP A 407 -1.21 -11.13 4.20
C TRP A 407 -0.01 -12.02 3.84
N LEU A 408 0.34 -13.00 4.68
CA LEU A 408 1.41 -13.96 4.37
C LEU A 408 1.16 -14.73 3.07
N LYS A 409 -0.10 -15.14 2.81
CA LYS A 409 -0.46 -15.77 1.52
C LYS A 409 -0.21 -14.82 0.34
N ARG A 410 -0.60 -13.55 0.46
CA ARG A 410 -0.33 -12.53 -0.56
C ARG A 410 1.17 -12.32 -0.77
N TYR A 411 1.93 -12.21 0.32
CA TYR A 411 3.37 -12.00 0.23
C TYR A 411 4.10 -13.18 -0.42
N ALA A 412 3.69 -14.42 -0.09
CA ALA A 412 4.19 -15.62 -0.74
C ALA A 412 3.86 -15.65 -2.24
N ALA A 413 2.63 -15.29 -2.60
CA ALA A 413 2.20 -15.18 -4.00
C ALA A 413 2.99 -14.10 -4.77
N MET A 414 3.27 -12.96 -4.15
CA MET A 414 4.10 -11.89 -4.73
C MET A 414 5.55 -12.35 -4.93
N ARG A 415 6.13 -13.08 -3.96
CA ARG A 415 7.46 -13.68 -4.10
C ARG A 415 7.50 -14.70 -5.25
N GLU A 416 6.50 -15.57 -5.34
CA GLU A 416 6.41 -16.51 -6.45
C GLU A 416 6.37 -15.76 -7.80
N CYS A 417 5.66 -14.64 -7.87
CA CYS A 417 5.64 -13.81 -9.07
C CYS A 417 6.97 -13.09 -9.33
N HIS A 418 7.71 -12.70 -8.30
CA HIS A 418 9.08 -12.20 -8.43
C HIS A 418 9.98 -13.26 -9.08
N GLU A 419 9.94 -14.49 -8.56
CA GLU A 419 10.77 -15.61 -9.01
C GLU A 419 10.41 -16.10 -10.42
N LYS A 420 9.11 -16.19 -10.74
CA LYS A 420 8.63 -16.76 -12.01
C LYS A 420 8.43 -15.75 -13.13
N TYR A 421 8.03 -14.52 -12.80
CA TYR A 421 7.61 -13.52 -13.79
C TYR A 421 8.39 -12.21 -13.70
N GLY A 422 9.38 -12.11 -12.81
CA GLY A 422 10.22 -10.91 -12.69
C GLY A 422 9.49 -9.70 -12.10
N LEU A 423 8.48 -9.92 -11.24
CA LEU A 423 7.86 -8.83 -10.46
C LEU A 423 8.93 -8.10 -9.65
N VAL A 424 9.19 -6.83 -9.98
CA VAL A 424 10.33 -6.06 -9.43
C VAL A 424 9.90 -4.73 -8.81
N GLY A 425 8.68 -4.28 -9.08
CA GLY A 425 8.09 -3.11 -8.43
C GLY A 425 6.70 -3.39 -7.87
N SER A 426 6.32 -2.69 -6.82
CA SER A 426 5.04 -2.86 -6.14
C SER A 426 4.48 -1.52 -5.71
N MET A 427 3.27 -1.20 -6.16
CA MET A 427 2.44 -0.19 -5.50
C MET A 427 1.71 -0.90 -4.36
N GLU A 428 1.98 -0.47 -3.13
CA GLU A 428 1.57 -1.18 -1.92
C GLU A 428 0.40 -0.50 -1.21
N CYS A 429 -0.02 0.67 -1.65
CA CYS A 429 -1.31 1.25 -1.31
C CYS A 429 -1.75 2.23 -2.40
N HIS A 430 -3.06 2.46 -2.53
CA HIS A 430 -3.62 3.46 -3.44
C HIS A 430 -4.34 4.58 -2.67
N HIS A 431 -5.68 4.61 -2.75
CA HIS A 431 -6.53 5.60 -2.12
C HIS A 431 -6.51 5.56 -0.59
N TYR A 432 -6.25 4.39 0.00
CA TYR A 432 -5.97 4.28 1.41
C TYR A 432 -4.47 4.40 1.63
N GLY A 433 -4.06 5.57 2.08
CA GLY A 433 -2.64 5.87 2.28
C GLY A 433 -1.98 4.97 3.31
N PHE A 434 -0.65 4.94 3.26
CA PHE A 434 0.16 4.08 4.11
C PHE A 434 0.06 4.45 5.60
N TYR A 435 -0.28 3.46 6.42
CA TYR A 435 -0.28 3.55 7.88
C TYR A 435 0.72 2.53 8.46
N PRO A 436 1.80 2.97 9.16
CA PRO A 436 2.75 2.06 9.80
C PRO A 436 2.05 1.09 10.75
N SER A 437 2.29 -0.21 10.58
CA SER A 437 1.63 -1.27 11.33
C SER A 437 2.51 -2.51 11.45
N PHE A 438 2.11 -3.47 12.30
CA PHE A 438 2.81 -4.76 12.37
C PHE A 438 2.71 -5.55 11.05
N ILE A 439 1.74 -5.25 10.17
CA ILE A 439 1.63 -5.82 8.82
C ILE A 439 2.73 -5.27 7.91
N SER A 440 3.04 -3.97 8.00
CA SER A 440 4.18 -3.38 7.27
C SER A 440 5.53 -3.88 7.80
N ASP A 441 5.61 -4.18 9.10
CA ASP A 441 6.78 -4.79 9.74
C ASP A 441 6.97 -6.25 9.29
N LEU A 442 5.86 -6.99 9.15
CA LEU A 442 5.85 -8.32 8.54
C LEU A 442 6.32 -8.26 7.08
N ALA A 443 5.78 -7.32 6.29
CA ALA A 443 6.12 -7.15 4.87
C ALA A 443 7.62 -6.86 4.66
N LYS A 444 8.18 -5.87 5.38
CA LYS A 444 9.59 -5.48 5.21
C LYS A 444 10.57 -6.60 5.53
N ARG A 445 10.23 -7.45 6.50
CA ARG A 445 11.04 -8.62 6.87
C ARG A 445 10.88 -9.74 5.85
N TYR A 446 9.66 -9.92 5.33
CA TYR A 446 9.36 -10.95 4.36
C TYR A 446 9.95 -10.64 2.98
N PHE A 447 9.92 -9.40 2.49
CA PHE A 447 10.35 -9.01 1.13
C PHE A 447 11.87 -8.92 0.95
N THR A 448 12.57 -9.98 1.33
CA THR A 448 14.02 -10.09 1.25
C THR A 448 14.45 -11.38 0.57
N GLU A 449 15.60 -11.38 -0.09
CA GLU A 449 16.17 -12.54 -0.82
C GLU A 449 16.40 -13.76 0.09
N GLN A 450 16.53 -13.55 1.39
CA GLN A 450 16.74 -14.60 2.38
C GLN A 450 15.52 -15.52 2.55
N ASN A 451 14.36 -15.11 2.04
CA ASN A 451 13.09 -15.82 2.13
C ASN A 451 12.84 -16.40 3.53
N PRO A 452 12.78 -15.54 4.57
CA PRO A 452 12.56 -16.00 5.93
C PRO A 452 11.17 -16.63 6.08
N ASP A 453 11.03 -17.52 7.06
CA ASP A 453 9.73 -18.07 7.43
C ASP A 453 8.82 -16.95 7.97
N GLY A 454 7.74 -16.69 7.26
CA GLY A 454 6.77 -15.66 7.59
C GLY A 454 6.01 -15.94 8.89
N GLU A 455 5.74 -17.20 9.22
CA GLU A 455 5.07 -17.55 10.48
C GLU A 455 6.00 -17.36 11.68
N GLU A 456 7.30 -17.64 11.52
CA GLU A 456 8.29 -17.35 12.55
C GLU A 456 8.45 -15.83 12.78
N ILE A 457 8.46 -15.02 11.71
CA ILE A 457 8.44 -13.56 11.85
C ILE A 457 7.18 -13.12 12.61
N LEU A 458 6.01 -13.62 12.22
CA LEU A 458 4.75 -13.30 12.89
C LEU A 458 4.80 -13.68 14.37
N ARG A 459 5.35 -14.85 14.71
CA ARG A 459 5.53 -15.29 16.10
C ARG A 459 6.40 -14.31 16.88
N GLN A 460 7.51 -13.84 16.31
CA GLN A 460 8.37 -12.83 16.96
C GLN A 460 7.63 -11.50 17.20
N LEU A 461 6.84 -11.06 16.23
CA LEU A 461 6.02 -9.84 16.37
C LEU A 461 4.92 -10.02 17.44
N ILE A 462 4.30 -11.20 17.54
CA ILE A 462 3.33 -11.50 18.60
C ILE A 462 4.00 -11.45 19.97
N VAL A 463 5.18 -12.06 20.16
CA VAL A 463 5.90 -11.96 21.45
C VAL A 463 6.19 -10.49 21.80
N ARG A 464 6.68 -9.71 20.83
CA ARG A 464 6.96 -8.30 21.05
C ARG A 464 5.71 -7.51 21.45
N ASP A 465 4.60 -7.69 20.73
CA ASP A 465 3.42 -6.83 20.91
C ASP A 465 2.49 -7.33 22.03
N TRP A 466 2.53 -8.61 22.38
CA TRP A 466 1.60 -9.25 23.32
C TRP A 466 2.24 -10.04 24.45
N GLY A 467 3.55 -10.32 24.40
CA GLY A 467 4.21 -11.22 25.36
C GLY A 467 4.11 -12.70 24.95
N SER A 468 5.07 -13.50 25.42
CA SER A 468 5.16 -14.93 25.10
C SER A 468 4.01 -15.76 25.70
N GLU A 469 3.52 -15.34 26.85
CA GLU A 469 2.43 -15.96 27.62
C GLU A 469 1.08 -15.90 26.91
N HIS A 470 0.92 -14.98 25.95
CA HIS A 470 -0.31 -14.78 25.20
C HIS A 470 -0.25 -15.30 23.76
N MET A 471 0.84 -15.99 23.40
CA MET A 471 1.12 -16.46 22.03
C MET A 471 -0.05 -17.22 21.40
N GLU A 472 -0.53 -18.28 22.06
CA GLU A 472 -1.55 -19.17 21.51
C GLU A 472 -2.88 -18.44 21.28
N THR A 473 -3.31 -17.64 22.27
CA THR A 473 -4.56 -16.87 22.19
C THR A 473 -4.51 -15.82 21.08
N VAL A 474 -3.39 -15.11 20.91
CA VAL A 474 -3.23 -14.09 19.86
C VAL A 474 -3.14 -14.75 18.49
N GLN A 475 -2.42 -15.86 18.36
CA GLN A 475 -2.39 -16.63 17.11
C GLN A 475 -3.79 -17.09 16.71
N GLN A 476 -4.58 -17.59 17.67
CA GLN A 476 -5.96 -17.99 17.43
C GLN A 476 -6.82 -16.80 16.96
N ALA A 477 -6.72 -15.64 17.62
CA ALA A 477 -7.43 -14.43 17.21
C ALA A 477 -7.04 -13.99 15.78
N TYR A 478 -5.75 -14.00 15.45
CA TYR A 478 -5.28 -13.65 14.11
C TYR A 478 -5.68 -14.66 13.03
N ARG A 479 -5.81 -15.95 13.38
CA ARG A 479 -6.39 -16.96 12.48
C ARG A 479 -7.86 -16.65 12.21
N LEU A 480 -8.65 -16.38 13.26
CA LEU A 480 -10.06 -16.00 13.12
C LEU A 480 -10.23 -14.76 12.25
N PHE A 481 -9.42 -13.71 12.45
CA PHE A 481 -9.43 -12.53 11.58
C PHE A 481 -9.12 -12.87 10.13
N SER A 482 -8.05 -13.65 9.90
CA SER A 482 -7.60 -14.01 8.55
C SER A 482 -8.58 -14.93 7.82
N GLU A 483 -9.32 -15.77 8.56
CA GLU A 483 -10.43 -16.56 8.04
C GLU A 483 -11.62 -15.67 7.69
N ALA A 484 -11.99 -14.75 8.59
CA ALA A 484 -13.13 -13.84 8.42
C ALA A 484 -13.05 -12.97 7.16
N VAL A 485 -11.84 -12.54 6.76
CA VAL A 485 -11.62 -11.78 5.53
C VAL A 485 -12.02 -12.58 4.28
N ASN A 486 -11.82 -13.91 4.27
CA ASN A 486 -12.17 -14.73 3.10
C ASN A 486 -13.69 -14.75 2.84
N ASP A 487 -14.49 -14.56 3.89
CA ASP A 487 -15.95 -14.54 3.83
C ASP A 487 -16.54 -13.17 3.49
N LEU A 488 -15.73 -12.10 3.44
CA LEU A 488 -16.27 -10.78 3.14
C LEU A 488 -16.84 -10.70 1.72
N THR A 489 -16.25 -11.42 0.76
CA THR A 489 -16.66 -11.46 -0.67
C THR A 489 -17.21 -10.13 -1.18
N THR A 490 -16.51 -9.03 -0.89
CA THR A 490 -17.06 -7.68 -1.04
C THR A 490 -17.37 -7.39 -2.50
N THR A 491 -18.59 -6.94 -2.79
CA THR A 491 -18.95 -6.41 -4.13
C THR A 491 -18.74 -4.90 -4.19
N ASP A 492 -18.86 -4.31 -5.38
CA ASP A 492 -18.83 -2.85 -5.53
C ASP A 492 -19.91 -2.19 -4.65
N GLU A 493 -21.11 -2.76 -4.58
CA GLU A 493 -22.18 -2.26 -3.72
C GLU A 493 -21.79 -2.25 -2.23
N ASP A 494 -20.99 -3.23 -1.80
CA ASP A 494 -20.54 -3.35 -0.41
C ASP A 494 -19.35 -2.41 -0.12
N GLN A 495 -18.34 -2.38 -1.01
CA GLN A 495 -17.15 -1.53 -0.91
C GLN A 495 -17.47 -0.03 -1.01
N TYR A 496 -18.47 0.33 -1.83
CA TYR A 496 -19.02 1.68 -1.93
C TYR A 496 -20.23 1.87 -1.01
N GLY A 497 -20.51 0.94 -0.09
CA GLY A 497 -21.66 0.98 0.79
C GLY A 497 -21.28 0.72 2.25
N PRO A 498 -21.90 -0.28 2.91
CA PRO A 498 -21.71 -0.51 4.34
C PRO A 498 -20.28 -0.87 4.73
N MET A 499 -19.48 -1.49 3.86
CA MET A 499 -18.07 -1.77 4.18
C MET A 499 -17.17 -0.52 4.11
N ARG A 500 -17.63 0.58 3.50
CA ARG A 500 -16.91 1.86 3.45
C ARG A 500 -16.94 2.58 4.79
N ILE A 501 -18.11 2.68 5.42
CA ILE A 501 -18.35 3.51 6.61
C ILE A 501 -18.88 2.73 7.83
N GLY A 502 -18.96 1.40 7.71
CA GLY A 502 -19.29 0.48 8.79
C GLY A 502 -20.67 0.76 9.41
N PRO A 503 -20.77 0.74 10.76
CA PRO A 503 -22.04 0.90 11.48
C PRO A 503 -22.80 2.22 11.26
N SER A 504 -22.17 3.21 10.62
CA SER A 504 -22.81 4.50 10.31
C SER A 504 -23.59 4.51 8.99
N TYR A 505 -23.63 3.39 8.26
CA TYR A 505 -24.32 3.29 6.98
C TYR A 505 -25.85 3.49 7.11
N PRO A 506 -26.47 4.40 6.33
CA PRO A 506 -27.89 4.70 6.45
C PRO A 506 -28.78 3.61 5.83
N LEU A 507 -29.98 3.42 6.39
CA LEU A 507 -31.02 2.55 5.83
C LEU A 507 -32.14 3.41 5.21
N VAL A 508 -32.11 3.57 3.89
CA VAL A 508 -32.97 4.55 3.21
C VAL A 508 -34.09 3.90 2.41
N LEU A 509 -35.32 4.07 2.87
CA LEU A 509 -36.49 3.39 2.32
C LEU A 509 -36.74 3.73 0.85
N PHE A 510 -36.80 5.02 0.50
CA PHE A 510 -37.03 5.46 -0.88
C PHE A 510 -35.72 5.85 -1.56
N ASN A 511 -35.68 5.84 -2.90
CA ASN A 511 -34.53 6.37 -3.64
C ASN A 511 -34.51 7.89 -3.54
N ASP A 512 -34.13 8.39 -2.36
CA ASP A 512 -33.99 9.80 -2.09
C ASP A 512 -32.60 10.28 -2.55
N HIS A 513 -32.57 10.95 -3.70
CA HIS A 513 -31.36 11.53 -4.25
C HIS A 513 -30.88 12.78 -3.48
N THR A 514 -31.63 13.24 -2.47
CA THR A 514 -31.26 14.40 -1.64
C THR A 514 -30.40 14.05 -0.43
N MET A 515 -30.32 12.77 -0.05
CA MET A 515 -29.49 12.35 1.07
C MET A 515 -27.99 12.41 0.71
N VAL A 516 -27.23 13.08 1.56
CA VAL A 516 -25.78 13.27 1.42
C VAL A 516 -25.10 12.72 2.66
N ILE A 517 -24.14 11.79 2.47
CA ILE A 517 -23.25 11.36 3.55
C ILE A 517 -22.33 12.54 3.89
N PRO A 518 -22.13 12.88 5.18
CA PRO A 518 -21.22 13.94 5.58
C PRO A 518 -19.82 13.72 4.99
N TYR A 519 -19.28 14.75 4.33
CA TYR A 519 -17.93 14.74 3.76
C TYR A 519 -17.24 16.08 4.02
N ALA A 520 -15.91 16.09 4.06
CA ALA A 520 -15.15 17.32 4.21
C ALA A 520 -15.18 18.13 2.90
N PRO A 521 -15.31 19.48 2.90
CA PRO A 521 -15.40 20.28 1.68
C PRO A 521 -14.23 20.11 0.70
N TYR A 522 -13.07 19.68 1.21
CA TYR A 522 -11.85 19.41 0.45
C TYR A 522 -11.67 17.93 0.08
N ALA A 523 -12.63 17.05 0.35
CA ALA A 523 -12.54 15.64 0.00
C ALA A 523 -12.51 15.47 -1.52
N HIS A 524 -11.53 14.72 -2.03
CA HIS A 524 -11.38 14.49 -3.46
C HIS A 524 -12.63 13.86 -4.09
N PHE A 525 -13.23 12.89 -3.39
CA PHE A 525 -14.45 12.20 -3.79
C PHE A 525 -15.60 12.45 -2.78
N GLY A 526 -16.04 13.71 -2.65
CA GLY A 526 -17.23 14.07 -1.86
C GLY A 526 -18.56 13.63 -2.49
N ASN A 527 -19.70 14.15 -2.02
CA ASN A 527 -21.02 14.00 -2.66
C ASN A 527 -21.41 12.56 -3.05
N ASN A 528 -21.18 11.60 -2.15
CA ASN A 528 -21.54 10.19 -2.35
C ASN A 528 -20.83 9.48 -3.53
N TYR A 529 -19.73 10.02 -4.07
CA TYR A 529 -19.01 9.36 -5.18
C TYR A 529 -18.37 8.03 -4.77
N ILE A 530 -17.80 7.96 -3.57
CA ILE A 530 -17.12 6.77 -3.02
C ILE A 530 -17.89 6.09 -1.87
N CYS A 531 -19.07 6.60 -1.54
CA CYS A 531 -20.00 5.93 -0.65
C CYS A 531 -21.44 6.26 -1.07
N ARG A 532 -22.16 5.26 -1.60
CA ARG A 532 -23.53 5.40 -2.08
C ARG A 532 -24.48 5.12 -0.92
N PRO A 533 -25.30 6.08 -0.53
CA PRO A 533 -26.13 5.91 0.67
C PRO A 533 -27.42 5.14 0.39
N ASN A 534 -27.78 4.98 -0.88
CA ASN A 534 -28.80 4.03 -1.30
C ASN A 534 -28.13 2.72 -1.72
N TYR A 535 -28.34 1.67 -0.92
CA TYR A 535 -27.88 0.33 -1.24
C TYR A 535 -28.76 -0.25 -2.36
N ALA A 536 -28.13 -0.62 -3.48
CA ALA A 536 -28.83 -1.11 -4.67
C ALA A 536 -28.08 -2.28 -5.28
N TYR A 537 -28.60 -3.48 -5.09
CA TYR A 537 -28.03 -4.72 -5.60
C TYR A 537 -28.98 -5.35 -6.62
N PRO A 538 -28.52 -5.85 -7.77
CA PRO A 538 -29.39 -6.32 -8.86
C PRO A 538 -30.04 -7.69 -8.61
N ILE A 539 -30.82 -7.84 -7.53
CA ILE A 539 -31.45 -9.11 -7.12
C ILE A 539 -32.60 -9.57 -8.04
N HIS A 540 -33.04 -8.73 -8.98
CA HIS A 540 -33.99 -9.11 -10.03
C HIS A 540 -33.37 -10.10 -11.04
N ILE A 541 -32.04 -10.18 -11.11
CA ILE A 541 -31.33 -11.19 -11.90
C ILE A 541 -31.22 -12.48 -11.07
N PRO A 542 -31.78 -13.63 -11.50
CA PRO A 542 -31.84 -14.84 -10.67
C PRO A 542 -30.49 -15.30 -10.11
N ALA A 543 -29.45 -15.30 -10.94
CA ALA A 543 -28.09 -15.66 -10.52
C ALA A 543 -27.55 -14.70 -9.44
N LYS A 544 -27.87 -13.40 -9.54
CA LYS A 544 -27.49 -12.39 -8.54
C LYS A 544 -28.29 -12.52 -7.26
N ARG A 545 -29.55 -12.95 -7.31
CA ARG A 545 -30.35 -13.25 -6.11
C ARG A 545 -29.73 -14.39 -5.30
N VAL A 546 -29.35 -15.48 -5.96
CA VAL A 546 -28.68 -16.62 -5.30
C VAL A 546 -27.34 -16.20 -4.69
N GLN A 547 -26.53 -15.45 -5.44
CA GLN A 547 -25.29 -14.87 -4.92
C GLN A 547 -25.56 -14.03 -3.66
N PHE A 548 -26.51 -13.11 -3.74
CA PHE A 548 -26.86 -12.20 -2.65
C PHE A 548 -27.33 -12.92 -1.37
N GLU A 549 -28.17 -13.95 -1.50
CA GLU A 549 -28.62 -14.77 -0.36
C GLU A 549 -27.46 -15.58 0.26
N GLY A 550 -26.50 -16.00 -0.56
CA GLY A 550 -25.24 -16.60 -0.14
C GLY A 550 -24.37 -15.62 0.67
N GLU A 551 -24.14 -14.43 0.13
CA GLU A 551 -23.36 -13.36 0.76
C GLU A 551 -23.90 -12.99 2.15
N ILE A 552 -25.23 -12.97 2.35
CA ILE A 552 -25.82 -12.73 3.67
C ILE A 552 -25.28 -13.72 4.72
N ARG A 553 -25.10 -15.00 4.36
CA ARG A 553 -24.54 -16.01 5.26
C ARG A 553 -23.06 -15.81 5.48
N LEU A 554 -22.30 -15.54 4.42
CA LEU A 554 -20.87 -15.30 4.49
C LEU A 554 -20.54 -14.09 5.39
N TYR A 555 -21.25 -12.96 5.23
CA TYR A 555 -21.07 -11.79 6.09
C TYR A 555 -21.40 -12.07 7.55
N LYS A 556 -22.37 -12.96 7.84
CA LYS A 556 -22.66 -13.39 9.21
C LYS A 556 -21.47 -14.16 9.79
N HIS A 557 -20.92 -15.13 9.05
CA HIS A 557 -19.74 -15.88 9.49
C HIS A 557 -18.52 -14.97 9.69
N SER A 558 -18.30 -14.04 8.76
CA SER A 558 -17.24 -13.03 8.87
C SER A 558 -17.38 -12.23 10.16
N ALA A 559 -18.58 -11.72 10.44
CA ALA A 559 -18.85 -10.96 11.65
C ALA A 559 -18.60 -11.77 12.93
N GLU A 560 -19.07 -13.02 12.97
CA GLU A 560 -18.87 -13.93 14.12
C GLU A 560 -17.38 -14.19 14.38
N ARG A 561 -16.59 -14.47 13.33
CA ARG A 561 -15.15 -14.72 13.43
C ARG A 561 -14.38 -13.47 13.88
N PHE A 562 -14.65 -12.31 13.29
CA PHE A 562 -14.03 -11.05 13.70
C PHE A 562 -14.39 -10.67 15.14
N ILE A 563 -15.65 -10.82 15.55
CA ILE A 563 -16.05 -10.50 16.92
C ILE A 563 -15.37 -11.47 17.90
N ALA A 564 -15.37 -12.77 17.61
CA ALA A 564 -14.72 -13.78 18.46
C ALA A 564 -13.20 -13.52 18.61
N GLY A 565 -12.51 -13.21 17.51
CA GLY A 565 -11.09 -12.86 17.57
C GLY A 565 -10.83 -11.59 18.40
N ALA A 566 -11.70 -10.58 18.28
CA ALA A 566 -11.57 -9.35 19.05
C ALA A 566 -11.84 -9.59 20.54
N GLU A 567 -12.78 -10.46 20.90
CA GLU A 567 -13.06 -10.85 22.28
C GLU A 567 -11.87 -11.56 22.93
N LEU A 568 -11.20 -12.47 22.20
CA LEU A 568 -9.96 -13.11 22.66
C LEU A 568 -8.88 -12.07 22.99
N LEU A 569 -8.65 -11.11 22.09
CA LEU A 569 -7.66 -10.05 22.32
C LEU A 569 -8.06 -9.13 23.48
N LYS A 570 -9.34 -8.78 23.59
CA LYS A 570 -9.86 -7.94 24.70
C LYS A 570 -9.69 -8.60 26.06
N ALA A 571 -9.87 -9.92 26.15
CA ALA A 571 -9.70 -10.67 27.39
C ALA A 571 -8.25 -10.60 27.93
N ILE A 572 -7.28 -10.40 27.04
CA ILE A 572 -5.85 -10.28 27.39
C ILE A 572 -5.48 -8.87 27.87
N LEU A 573 -6.20 -7.81 27.45
CA LEU A 573 -5.80 -6.42 27.73
C LEU A 573 -5.53 -6.09 29.22
N PRO A 574 -6.29 -6.62 30.20
CA PRO A 574 -6.03 -6.35 31.62
C PRO A 574 -4.72 -6.96 32.13
N THR A 575 -4.21 -8.03 31.50
CA THR A 575 -2.97 -8.71 31.92
C THR A 575 -1.72 -8.13 31.28
N LEU A 576 -1.87 -7.36 30.19
CA LEU A 576 -0.74 -6.75 29.50
C LEU A 576 -0.08 -5.64 30.34
N PRO A 577 1.26 -5.50 30.24
CA PRO A 577 1.96 -4.36 30.80
C PRO A 577 1.51 -3.05 30.13
N GLU A 578 1.62 -1.94 30.86
CA GLU A 578 1.11 -0.63 30.43
C GLU A 578 1.65 -0.19 29.07
N ASN A 579 2.93 -0.46 28.81
CA ASN A 579 3.60 -0.09 27.56
C ASN A 579 3.13 -0.87 26.31
N LYS A 580 2.41 -1.99 26.47
CA LYS A 580 1.83 -2.78 25.36
C LYS A 580 0.31 -2.58 25.19
N ARG A 581 -0.36 -2.14 26.26
CA ARG A 581 -1.83 -2.15 26.35
C ARG A 581 -2.52 -1.27 25.32
N GLU A 582 -1.99 -0.08 25.04
CA GLU A 582 -2.64 0.89 24.15
C GLU A 582 -2.74 0.38 22.70
N ASP A 583 -1.65 -0.15 22.16
CA ASP A 583 -1.63 -0.69 20.80
C ASP A 583 -2.40 -2.01 20.69
N ALA A 584 -2.29 -2.88 21.71
CA ALA A 584 -3.10 -4.09 21.81
C ALA A 584 -4.60 -3.76 21.80
N GLN A 585 -5.02 -2.73 22.53
CA GLN A 585 -6.41 -2.26 22.56
C GLN A 585 -6.87 -1.78 21.19
N ARG A 586 -6.01 -1.08 20.44
CA ARG A 586 -6.33 -0.65 19.06
C ARG A 586 -6.50 -1.83 18.12
N ILE A 587 -5.59 -2.81 18.15
CA ILE A 587 -5.70 -4.01 17.29
C ILE A 587 -7.02 -4.74 17.57
N ALA A 588 -7.36 -4.94 18.84
CA ALA A 588 -8.63 -5.53 19.24
C ALA A 588 -9.84 -4.70 18.78
N GLY A 589 -9.75 -3.38 18.89
CA GLY A 589 -10.78 -2.45 18.43
C GLY A 589 -10.97 -2.43 16.90
N ILE A 590 -9.89 -2.57 16.12
CA ILE A 590 -9.95 -2.70 14.66
C ILE A 590 -10.68 -4.00 14.30
N GLY A 591 -10.30 -5.13 14.91
CA GLY A 591 -10.98 -6.41 14.67
C GLY A 591 -12.47 -6.35 15.01
N GLU A 592 -12.83 -5.73 16.15
CA GLU A 592 -14.23 -5.51 16.50
C GLU A 592 -14.94 -4.62 15.46
N PHE A 593 -14.33 -3.50 15.06
CA PHE A 593 -14.92 -2.62 14.06
C PHE A 593 -15.17 -3.34 12.74
N MET A 594 -14.22 -4.14 12.26
CA MET A 594 -14.39 -4.96 11.06
C MET A 594 -15.55 -5.96 11.22
N GLY A 595 -15.66 -6.63 12.37
CA GLY A 595 -16.77 -7.52 12.67
C GLY A 595 -18.13 -6.80 12.73
N ARG A 596 -18.17 -5.59 13.28
CA ARG A 596 -19.37 -4.74 13.28
C ARG A 596 -19.73 -4.25 11.88
N ALA A 597 -18.74 -3.90 11.05
CA ALA A 597 -18.97 -3.53 9.65
C ALA A 597 -19.54 -4.70 8.85
N ALA A 598 -19.00 -5.91 9.00
CA ALA A 598 -19.55 -7.13 8.40
C ALA A 598 -20.99 -7.41 8.87
N LEU A 599 -21.27 -7.23 10.17
CA LEU A 599 -22.62 -7.37 10.73
C LEU A 599 -23.58 -6.30 10.17
N THR A 600 -23.11 -5.06 10.00
CA THR A 600 -23.87 -4.00 9.34
C THR A 600 -24.20 -4.41 7.91
N THR A 601 -23.24 -4.88 7.13
CA THR A 601 -23.49 -5.36 5.76
C THR A 601 -24.49 -6.51 5.71
N HIS A 602 -24.36 -7.50 6.61
CA HIS A 602 -25.36 -8.57 6.77
C HIS A 602 -26.77 -8.00 6.97
N ASN A 603 -26.93 -7.04 7.88
CA ASN A 603 -28.23 -6.43 8.20
C ASN A 603 -28.76 -5.54 7.06
N VAL A 604 -27.89 -4.77 6.40
CA VAL A 604 -28.23 -3.95 5.22
C VAL A 604 -28.75 -4.83 4.10
N LYS A 605 -28.08 -5.94 3.80
CA LYS A 605 -28.55 -6.88 2.76
C LYS A 605 -29.91 -7.50 3.11
N ARG A 606 -30.13 -7.88 4.38
CA ARG A 606 -31.44 -8.38 4.84
C ARG A 606 -32.54 -7.32 4.77
N TRP A 607 -32.23 -6.09 5.17
CA TRP A 607 -33.15 -4.97 5.06
C TRP A 607 -33.47 -4.69 3.59
N TYR A 608 -32.49 -4.76 2.68
CA TYR A 608 -32.69 -4.56 1.25
C TYR A 608 -33.69 -5.56 0.64
N LEU A 609 -33.65 -6.85 1.03
CA LEU A 609 -34.66 -7.82 0.61
C LEU A 609 -36.07 -7.42 1.06
N ARG A 610 -36.21 -6.90 2.28
CA ARG A 610 -37.51 -6.44 2.81
C ARG A 610 -37.98 -5.16 2.13
N LYS A 611 -37.06 -4.23 1.85
CA LYS A 611 -37.33 -3.00 1.09
C LYS A 611 -37.85 -3.34 -0.30
N VAL A 612 -37.20 -4.25 -1.02
CA VAL A 612 -37.64 -4.64 -2.37
C VAL A 612 -39.02 -5.30 -2.32
N ALA A 613 -39.25 -6.26 -1.41
CA ALA A 613 -40.57 -6.90 -1.27
C ALA A 613 -41.69 -5.89 -0.97
N LEU A 614 -41.45 -4.94 -0.06
CA LEU A 614 -42.42 -3.89 0.28
C LEU A 614 -42.74 -2.99 -0.93
N LEU A 615 -41.72 -2.55 -1.66
CA LEU A 615 -41.90 -1.65 -2.80
C LEU A 615 -42.47 -2.36 -4.05
N GLU A 616 -42.36 -3.70 -4.12
CA GLU A 616 -43.04 -4.52 -5.13
C GLU A 616 -44.51 -4.78 -4.78
N GLU A 617 -44.88 -4.84 -3.48
CA GLU A 617 -46.27 -4.97 -3.04
C GLU A 617 -47.09 -3.68 -3.23
N ASP A 618 -46.43 -2.51 -3.20
CA ASP A 618 -47.03 -1.18 -3.41
C ASP A 618 -47.08 -0.72 -4.89
N ALA A 619 -46.49 -1.50 -5.82
CA ALA A 619 -46.39 -1.19 -7.27
C ALA A 619 -47.36 -2.03 -8.10
#